data_AF-A0A1F5AD92-F1
#
_entry.id   AF-A0A1F5AD92-F1
#
_cell.length_a   1.000
_cell.length_b   1.000
_cell.length_c   1.000
_cell.angle_alpha   90.00
_cell.angle_beta   90.00
_cell.angle_gamma   90.00
#
_symmetry.space_group_name_H-M   'P 1'
#
loop_
_entity.id
_entity.type
_entity.pdbx_description
1 polymer ?
#
loop_
_entity_poly.entity_id
_entity_poly.type
_entity_poly.pdbx_seq_one_letter_code
_entity_poly.pdbx_strand_id
1 'polypeptide(L)'
;MKFRTTLILLAVFAGLLALVLLFDSKGEKKKAAEERANMLISLTSGDIRKASLARDGETLTFERDEAGPWRLTSPLQAAADDYEVDNFIDSLASLRIARVVEKEAKDLAAYEIPKMEVSVWVRRRAL
;
A
#
# COMPACT_ATOMS: atom_id res chain seq x y z
N MET A 1 -34.01 45.03 -7.79
CA MET A 1 -33.51 43.65 -7.57
C MET A 1 -34.63 42.80 -6.99
N LYS A 2 -35.04 41.71 -7.68
CA LYS A 2 -36.11 40.82 -7.19
C LYS A 2 -35.52 39.84 -6.18
N PHE A 3 -35.43 40.25 -4.90
CA PHE A 3 -34.77 39.52 -3.80
C PHE A 3 -35.19 38.04 -3.67
N ARG A 4 -36.44 37.75 -4.01
CA ARG A 4 -37.02 36.40 -4.03
C ARG A 4 -36.35 35.49 -5.06
N THR A 5 -36.06 36.03 -6.24
CA THR A 5 -35.42 35.29 -7.34
C THR A 5 -33.95 34.97 -7.00
N THR A 6 -33.25 35.89 -6.32
CA THR A 6 -31.88 35.66 -5.84
C THR A 6 -31.80 34.57 -4.77
N LEU A 7 -32.75 34.54 -3.83
CA LEU A 7 -32.82 33.49 -2.80
C LEU A 7 -33.08 32.10 -3.40
N ILE A 8 -33.99 32.00 -4.39
CA ILE A 8 -34.26 30.73 -5.08
C ILE A 8 -33.01 30.26 -5.83
N LEU A 9 -32.33 31.15 -6.56
CA LEU A 9 -31.12 30.81 -7.29
C LEU A 9 -30.00 30.35 -6.34
N LEU A 10 -29.86 30.99 -5.18
CA LEU A 10 -28.86 30.63 -4.18
C LEU A 10 -29.16 29.27 -3.54
N ALA A 11 -30.42 28.96 -3.26
CA ALA A 11 -30.83 27.65 -2.76
C ALA A 11 -30.57 26.54 -3.78
N VAL A 12 -30.89 26.79 -5.06
CA VAL A 12 -30.57 25.85 -6.15
C VAL A 12 -29.06 25.67 -6.29
N PHE A 13 -28.28 26.76 -6.24
CA PHE A 13 -26.83 26.70 -6.31
C PHE A 13 -26.23 25.91 -5.13
N ALA A 14 -26.68 26.17 -3.90
CA ALA A 14 -26.25 25.42 -2.72
C ALA A 14 -26.63 23.93 -2.82
N GLY A 15 -27.81 23.62 -3.35
CA GLY A 15 -28.24 22.23 -3.59
C GLY A 15 -27.38 21.52 -4.64
N LEU A 16 -27.06 22.20 -5.75
CA LEU A 16 -26.15 21.69 -6.77
C LEU A 16 -24.73 21.52 -6.24
N LEU A 17 -24.23 22.48 -5.45
CA LEU A 17 -22.92 22.41 -4.81
C LEU A 17 -22.84 21.24 -3.84
N ALA A 18 -23.85 21.07 -2.98
CA ALA A 18 -23.94 19.92 -2.07
C ALA A 18 -23.99 18.60 -2.83
N LEU A 19 -24.72 18.54 -3.95
CA LEU A 19 -24.78 17.35 -4.80
C LEU A 19 -23.40 17.02 -5.39
N VAL A 20 -22.67 18.01 -5.92
CA VAL A 20 -21.31 17.80 -6.45
C VAL A 20 -20.35 17.30 -5.35
N LEU A 21 -20.34 17.96 -4.18
CA LEU A 21 -19.47 17.57 -3.06
C LEU A 21 -19.76 16.15 -2.52
N LEU A 22 -21.04 15.75 -2.51
CA LEU A 22 -21.43 14.41 -2.09
C LEU A 22 -21.04 13.34 -3.13
N PHE A 23 -21.12 13.64 -4.42
CA PHE A 23 -20.71 12.71 -5.48
C PHE A 23 -19.19 12.55 -5.55
N ASP A 24 -18.44 13.63 -5.39
CA ASP A 24 -16.97 13.62 -5.40
C ASP A 24 -16.43 12.76 -4.23
N SER A 25 -16.90 13.03 -3.00
CA SER A 25 -16.49 12.25 -1.81
C SER A 25 -16.86 10.77 -1.89
N LYS A 26 -18.00 10.42 -2.51
CA LYS A 26 -18.43 9.02 -2.65
C LYS A 26 -17.69 8.30 -3.79
N GLY A 27 -17.32 9.02 -4.84
CA GLY A 27 -16.48 8.53 -5.93
C GLY A 27 -15.05 8.24 -5.45
N GLU A 28 -14.44 9.16 -4.71
CA GLU A 28 -13.10 8.96 -4.14
C GLU A 28 -13.05 7.81 -3.15
N LYS A 29 -14.05 7.69 -2.25
CA LYS A 29 -14.12 6.57 -1.29
C LYS A 29 -14.31 5.22 -1.97
N LYS A 30 -15.11 5.14 -3.04
CA LYS A 30 -15.30 3.90 -3.81
C LYS A 30 -14.03 3.51 -4.58
N LYS A 31 -13.39 4.45 -5.27
CA LYS A 31 -12.11 4.21 -5.95
C LYS A 31 -11.02 3.77 -4.98
N ALA A 32 -10.88 4.45 -3.84
CA ALA A 32 -9.91 4.08 -2.81
C ALA A 32 -10.20 2.71 -2.19
N ALA A 33 -11.48 2.33 -2.04
CA ALA A 33 -11.85 1.00 -1.54
C ALA A 33 -11.56 -0.11 -2.57
N GLU A 34 -11.81 0.16 -3.84
CA GLU A 34 -11.55 -0.76 -4.95
C GLU A 34 -10.05 -0.94 -5.21
N GLU A 35 -9.28 0.14 -5.10
CA GLU A 35 -7.82 0.10 -5.18
C GLU A 35 -7.21 -0.68 -4.00
N ARG A 36 -7.71 -0.46 -2.78
CA ARG A 36 -7.32 -1.26 -1.61
C ARG A 36 -7.73 -2.72 -1.71
N ALA A 37 -8.87 -3.02 -2.33
CA ALA A 37 -9.31 -4.40 -2.55
C ALA A 37 -8.40 -5.16 -3.53
N ASN A 38 -7.75 -4.44 -4.44
CA ASN A 38 -6.80 -5.00 -5.40
C ASN A 38 -5.35 -5.01 -4.88
N MET A 39 -5.04 -4.35 -3.76
CA MET A 39 -3.71 -4.42 -3.15
C MET A 39 -3.53 -5.75 -2.43
N LEU A 40 -2.38 -6.41 -2.66
CA LEU A 40 -2.03 -7.66 -1.97
C LEU A 40 -1.81 -7.43 -0.48
N ILE A 41 -1.23 -6.29 -0.11
CA ILE A 41 -0.91 -5.94 1.28
C ILE A 41 -1.09 -4.43 1.45
N SER A 42 -1.73 -4.00 2.53
CA SER A 42 -1.85 -2.58 2.90
C SER A 42 -0.62 -2.13 3.69
N LEU A 43 0.51 -1.94 3.00
CA LEU A 43 1.78 -1.46 3.58
C LEU A 43 2.06 -0.01 3.17
N THR A 44 2.59 0.77 4.10
CA THR A 44 3.16 2.10 3.80
C THR A 44 4.68 1.99 3.86
N SER A 45 5.37 2.25 2.74
CA SER A 45 6.85 2.13 2.66
C SER A 45 7.60 2.92 3.73
N GLY A 46 7.08 4.10 4.10
CA GLY A 46 7.68 4.95 5.14
C GLY A 46 7.62 4.35 6.55
N ASP A 47 6.72 3.41 6.82
CA ASP A 47 6.58 2.77 8.13
C ASP A 47 7.46 1.52 8.27
N ILE A 48 8.05 1.02 7.17
CA ILE A 48 8.90 -0.18 7.16
C ILE A 48 10.29 0.17 7.71
N ARG A 49 10.74 -0.65 8.66
CA ARG A 49 12.03 -0.47 9.36
C ARG A 49 12.97 -1.65 9.23
N LYS A 50 12.38 -2.81 8.98
CA LYS A 50 13.12 -4.04 8.74
C LYS A 50 12.43 -4.80 7.62
N ALA A 51 13.24 -5.32 6.71
CA ALA A 51 12.82 -6.21 5.65
C ALA A 51 13.74 -7.43 5.65
N SER A 52 13.17 -8.61 5.46
CA SER A 52 13.90 -9.87 5.39
C SER A 52 13.40 -10.66 4.20
N LEU A 53 14.34 -11.17 3.41
CA LEU A 53 14.11 -12.01 2.25
C LEU A 53 14.80 -13.34 2.51
N ALA A 54 14.00 -14.41 2.59
CA ALA A 54 14.51 -15.78 2.68
C ALA A 54 14.29 -16.51 1.36
N ARG A 55 15.37 -17.06 0.81
CA ARG A 55 15.37 -17.86 -0.42
C ARG A 55 16.43 -18.95 -0.31
N ASP A 56 16.06 -20.18 -0.64
CA ASP A 56 16.99 -21.31 -0.80
C ASP A 56 17.95 -21.54 0.40
N GLY A 57 17.50 -21.21 1.62
CA GLY A 57 18.27 -21.37 2.85
C GLY A 57 19.14 -20.16 3.23
N GLU A 58 19.21 -19.14 2.38
CA GLU A 58 19.87 -17.87 2.69
C GLU A 58 18.83 -16.82 3.09
N THR A 59 19.16 -16.02 4.11
CA THR A 59 18.29 -14.94 4.60
C THR A 59 19.03 -13.62 4.52
N LEU A 60 18.50 -12.70 3.72
CA LEU A 60 19.00 -11.35 3.57
C LEU A 60 18.14 -10.42 4.43
N THR A 61 18.74 -9.75 5.40
CA THR A 61 17.99 -8.87 6.32
C THR A 61 18.55 -7.46 6.28
N PHE A 62 17.64 -6.50 6.09
CA PHE A 62 17.93 -5.08 6.06
C PHE A 62 17.22 -4.39 7.21
N GLU A 63 17.93 -3.50 7.89
CA GLU A 63 17.40 -2.68 8.97
C GLU A 63 17.81 -1.22 8.79
N ARG A 64 16.90 -0.29 9.10
CA ARG A 64 17.20 1.13 9.23
C ARG A 64 16.71 1.68 10.55
N ASP A 65 17.51 2.54 11.14
CA ASP A 65 17.09 3.40 12.25
C ASP A 65 16.30 4.61 11.71
N GLU A 66 15.52 5.29 12.55
CA GLU A 66 14.47 6.29 12.21
C GLU A 66 14.61 7.10 10.91
N ALA A 67 15.76 7.68 10.62
CA ALA A 67 16.06 8.32 9.34
C ALA A 67 17.49 8.02 8.87
N GLY A 68 18.04 6.92 9.38
CA GLY A 68 19.39 6.47 9.05
C GLY A 68 19.42 5.65 7.76
N PRO A 69 20.64 5.44 7.22
CA PRO A 69 20.82 4.58 6.05
C PRO A 69 20.44 3.14 6.37
N TRP A 70 20.02 2.41 5.34
CA TRP A 70 19.80 0.98 5.41
C TRP A 70 21.12 0.24 5.63
N ARG A 71 21.06 -0.78 6.48
CA ARG A 71 22.19 -1.65 6.77
C ARG A 71 21.77 -3.09 6.55
N LEU A 72 22.62 -3.83 5.87
CA LEU A 72 22.52 -5.28 5.83
C LEU A 72 22.95 -5.81 7.20
N THR A 73 22.08 -6.56 7.87
CA THR A 73 22.37 -7.17 9.18
C THR A 73 22.59 -8.68 9.10
N SER A 74 22.15 -9.31 8.00
CA SER A 74 22.34 -10.74 7.71
C SER A 74 22.41 -10.97 6.20
N PRO A 75 23.29 -11.85 5.69
CA PRO A 75 24.16 -12.78 6.42
C PRO A 75 25.42 -12.14 7.01
N LEU A 76 25.77 -10.93 6.59
CA LEU A 76 26.89 -10.15 7.10
C LEU A 76 26.47 -8.72 7.41
N GLN A 77 27.27 -8.02 8.20
CA GLN A 77 27.02 -6.61 8.51
C GLN A 77 27.72 -5.70 7.50
N ALA A 78 26.94 -4.97 6.70
CA ALA A 78 27.44 -4.01 5.71
C ALA A 78 26.48 -2.83 5.51
N ALA A 79 26.99 -1.76 4.91
CA ALA A 79 26.11 -0.72 4.37
C ALA A 79 25.30 -1.32 3.22
N ALA A 80 23.99 -1.10 3.21
CA ALA A 80 23.15 -1.44 2.08
C ALA A 80 23.08 -0.23 1.13
N ASP A 81 22.71 -0.49 -0.12
CA ASP A 81 22.36 0.57 -1.05
C ASP A 81 20.94 1.04 -0.73
N ASP A 82 20.81 2.27 -0.23
CA ASP A 82 19.53 2.84 0.20
C ASP A 82 18.50 2.84 -0.94
N TYR A 83 18.94 3.14 -2.16
CA TYR A 83 18.07 3.23 -3.33
C TYR A 83 17.51 1.86 -3.71
N GLU A 84 18.35 0.82 -3.71
CA GLU A 84 17.91 -0.55 -3.99
C GLU A 84 16.94 -1.09 -2.92
N VAL A 85 17.23 -0.84 -1.64
CA VAL A 85 16.36 -1.30 -0.54
C VAL A 85 15.01 -0.56 -0.56
N ASP A 86 15.02 0.76 -0.78
CA ASP A 86 13.77 1.53 -0.89
C ASP A 86 12.95 1.10 -2.11
N ASN A 87 13.56 0.88 -3.28
CA ASN A 87 12.86 0.36 -4.46
C ASN A 87 12.25 -1.03 -4.22
N PHE A 88 12.97 -1.90 -3.51
CA PHE A 88 12.46 -3.22 -3.13
C PHE A 88 11.21 -3.09 -2.23
N ILE A 89 11.28 -2.23 -1.22
CA ILE A 89 10.18 -1.95 -0.30
C ILE A 89 8.98 -1.36 -1.03
N ASP A 90 9.20 -0.40 -1.93
CA ASP A 90 8.15 0.22 -2.74
C ASP A 90 7.48 -0.78 -3.69
N SER A 91 8.27 -1.69 -4.26
CA SER A 91 7.74 -2.78 -5.09
C SER A 91 6.83 -3.70 -4.28
N LEU A 92 7.19 -4.01 -3.03
CA LEU A 92 6.33 -4.79 -2.13
C LEU A 92 5.07 -4.04 -1.71
N ALA A 93 5.19 -2.75 -1.41
CA ALA A 93 4.06 -1.91 -1.01
C ALA A 93 3.05 -1.68 -2.15
N SER A 94 3.51 -1.71 -3.40
CA SER A 94 2.69 -1.53 -4.61
C SER A 94 2.16 -2.84 -5.22
N LEU A 95 2.41 -3.98 -4.58
CA LEU A 95 1.92 -5.29 -5.04
C LEU A 95 0.39 -5.32 -5.14
N ARG A 96 -0.11 -5.73 -6.30
CA ARG A 96 -1.54 -5.85 -6.60
C ARG A 96 -1.89 -7.26 -7.05
N ILE A 97 -3.07 -7.73 -6.66
CA ILE A 97 -3.65 -8.99 -7.14
C ILE A 97 -4.08 -8.77 -8.58
N ALA A 98 -3.32 -9.31 -9.54
CA ALA A 98 -3.70 -9.27 -10.95
C ALA A 98 -4.89 -10.20 -11.26
N ARG A 99 -4.87 -11.41 -10.68
CA ARG A 99 -5.92 -12.42 -10.83
C ARG A 99 -5.79 -13.47 -9.72
N VAL A 100 -6.93 -13.99 -9.26
CA VAL A 100 -6.97 -15.19 -8.42
C VAL A 100 -7.13 -16.40 -9.33
N VAL A 101 -6.16 -17.32 -9.31
CA VAL A 101 -6.16 -18.54 -10.12
C VAL A 101 -7.11 -19.59 -9.50
N GLU A 102 -6.98 -19.82 -8.20
CA GLU A 102 -7.85 -20.69 -7.42
C GLU A 102 -7.93 -20.15 -5.99
N LYS A 103 -9.13 -20.09 -5.41
CA LYS A 103 -9.33 -19.53 -4.05
C LYS A 103 -8.83 -20.47 -2.96
N GLU A 104 -8.97 -21.77 -3.17
CA GLU A 104 -8.62 -22.82 -2.21
C GLU A 104 -7.92 -23.95 -2.95
N ALA A 105 -6.67 -23.70 -3.34
CA ALA A 105 -5.84 -24.69 -3.99
C ALA A 105 -5.53 -25.86 -3.03
N LYS A 106 -5.88 -27.09 -3.44
CA LYS A 106 -5.56 -28.30 -2.68
C LYS A 106 -4.09 -28.72 -2.83
N ASP A 107 -3.46 -28.34 -3.95
CA ASP A 107 -2.06 -28.62 -4.24
C ASP A 107 -1.36 -27.36 -4.76
N LEU A 108 -0.54 -26.75 -3.92
CA LEU A 108 0.25 -25.57 -4.27
C LEU A 108 1.47 -25.93 -5.14
N ALA A 109 1.93 -27.19 -5.11
CA ALA A 109 3.10 -27.62 -5.87
C ALA A 109 2.83 -27.66 -7.39
N ALA A 110 1.58 -27.90 -7.78
CA ALA A 110 1.13 -27.85 -9.17
C ALA A 110 1.32 -26.47 -9.84
N TYR A 111 1.47 -25.41 -9.04
CA TYR A 111 1.67 -24.04 -9.51
C TYR A 111 3.14 -23.60 -9.53
N GLU A 112 4.07 -24.49 -9.17
CA GLU A 112 5.53 -24.25 -9.19
C GLU A 112 5.93 -22.93 -8.49
N ILE A 113 5.22 -22.55 -7.43
CA ILE A 113 5.44 -21.28 -6.73
C ILE A 113 6.86 -21.31 -6.13
N PRO A 114 7.73 -20.33 -6.47
CA PRO A 114 9.08 -20.29 -5.93
C PRO A 114 9.04 -20.18 -4.40
N LYS A 115 9.87 -20.95 -3.71
CA LYS A 115 10.02 -20.92 -2.25
C LYS A 115 10.78 -19.65 -1.83
N MET A 116 10.06 -18.54 -1.84
CA MET A 116 10.57 -17.25 -1.42
C MET A 116 9.64 -16.69 -0.35
N GLU A 117 10.21 -16.34 0.79
CA GLU A 117 9.49 -15.71 1.88
C GLU A 117 10.02 -14.30 2.07
N VAL A 118 9.11 -13.33 2.06
CA VAL A 118 9.44 -11.93 2.31
C VAL A 118 8.70 -11.49 3.57
N SER A 119 9.46 -11.13 4.59
CA SER A 119 8.95 -10.64 5.86
C SER A 119 9.30 -9.16 6.02
N VAL A 120 8.30 -8.34 6.34
CA VAL A 120 8.49 -6.90 6.60
C VAL A 120 7.93 -6.55 7.98
N TRP A 121 8.66 -5.71 8.71
CA TRP A 121 8.22 -5.19 10.00
C TRP A 121 7.94 -3.70 9.86
N VAL A 122 6.70 -3.34 10.15
CA VAL A 122 6.20 -1.97 10.20
C VAL A 122 6.18 -1.45 11.63
N ARG A 123 6.56 -0.19 11.82
CA ARG A 123 6.38 0.52 13.09
C ARG A 123 4.88 0.56 13.37
N ARG A 124 4.44 -0.09 14.45
CA ARG A 124 3.02 -0.09 14.87
C ARG A 124 2.59 1.37 15.10
N ARG A 125 1.80 1.94 14.18
CA ARG A 125 1.08 3.18 14.48
C ARG A 125 0.05 2.84 15.56
N ALA A 126 0.13 3.51 16.70
CA ALA A 126 -0.93 3.49 17.68
C ALA A 126 -2.20 4.04 17.00
N LEU A 127 -3.27 3.24 17.03
CA LEU A 127 -4.62 3.66 16.66
C LEU A 127 -5.11 4.76 17.60
#